data_AF-A0A4R8L8E7-F1
#
_entry.id   AF-A0A4R8L8E7-F1
#
_cell.length_a   1.000
_cell.length_b   1.000
_cell.length_c   1.000
_cell.angle_alpha   90.00
_cell.angle_beta   90.00
_cell.angle_gamma   90.00
#
_symmetry.space_group_name_H-M   'P 1'
#
loop_
_entity.id
_entity.type
_entity.pdbx_description
1 polymer ?
#
loop_
_entity_poly.entity_id
_entity_poly.type
_entity_poly.pdbx_seq_one_letter_code
_entity_poly.pdbx_strand_id
1 'polypeptide(L)'
;MILDGTLEKTYDYFRVGGYPVVPAMCVGNPFHRETYDHGVKQGRLITFRGQLPTTFRALDISKIKMQGRSMLDLLTTFYAMELRSNEFPLVAGAERKFPAALVDAYLLTSTLCYVETEDKNGVSGFFATKSPAIYEGMSDYRTVAQRKQKPNSFYAQLDLAYAELNSNVFDALKFSADRDGYKVTKCRLNLTKPNVTILPMYSIAAYIDSIIAGLMKHRVWVTYLDGNVESKVLTSLRSDALAYWLRTCDPRTVQQAQGAWQNPFLFGEITLPDLKSSYQHVTLRVLNIQDIQVLD
;
A
#
# COMPACT_ATOMS: atom_id res chain seq x y z
N MET A 1 -4.33 37.23 -12.55
CA MET A 1 -4.96 35.94 -12.84
C MET A 1 -4.85 35.12 -11.57
N ILE A 2 -5.99 34.81 -10.95
CA ILE A 2 -6.09 34.41 -9.54
C ILE A 2 -5.30 33.11 -9.31
N LEU A 3 -4.26 33.22 -8.49
CA LEU A 3 -3.51 32.14 -7.88
C LEU A 3 -4.14 31.89 -6.50
N ASP A 4 -5.25 31.16 -6.47
CA ASP A 4 -5.64 30.39 -5.28
C ASP A 4 -4.95 29.02 -5.45
N GLY A 5 -4.11 28.55 -4.54
CA GLY A 5 -4.37 28.48 -3.10
C GLY A 5 -4.63 27.01 -2.79
N THR A 6 -3.59 26.31 -2.36
CA THR A 6 -3.59 24.88 -1.94
C THR A 6 -4.07 23.88 -3.00
N LEU A 7 -3.17 23.51 -3.92
CA LEU A 7 -3.21 22.16 -4.49
C LEU A 7 -2.79 21.19 -3.37
N GLU A 8 -3.76 20.70 -2.59
CA GLU A 8 -3.67 19.32 -2.10
C GLU A 8 -3.57 18.45 -3.37
N LYS A 9 -2.34 18.22 -3.84
CA LYS A 9 -2.10 17.16 -4.82
C LYS A 9 -2.32 15.85 -4.06
N THR A 10 -3.56 15.38 -4.01
CA THR A 10 -3.81 13.94 -3.99
C THR A 10 -3.23 13.41 -5.28
N TYR A 11 -2.12 12.70 -5.18
CA TYR A 11 -1.54 12.02 -6.32
C TYR A 11 -2.53 10.91 -6.71
N ASP A 12 -3.22 11.11 -7.83
CA ASP A 12 -4.08 10.11 -8.44
C ASP A 12 -3.20 9.02 -9.05
N TYR A 13 -2.57 8.21 -8.20
CA TYR A 13 -1.61 7.19 -8.63
C TYR A 13 -2.19 6.20 -9.63
N PHE A 14 -3.50 5.95 -9.54
CA PHE A 14 -4.26 5.10 -10.44
C PHE A 14 -5.71 5.55 -10.50
N ARG A 15 -6.35 5.42 -11.66
CA ARG A 15 -7.80 5.62 -11.81
C ARG A 15 -8.49 4.32 -12.26
N VAL A 16 -9.63 4.00 -11.64
CA VAL A 16 -10.52 2.90 -12.08
C VAL A 16 -11.84 3.52 -12.49
N GLY A 17 -12.24 3.34 -13.76
CA GLY A 17 -13.46 3.95 -14.30
C GLY A 17 -13.47 5.49 -14.26
N GLY A 18 -12.29 6.14 -14.29
CA GLY A 18 -12.16 7.60 -14.25
C GLY A 18 -12.06 8.22 -12.84
N TYR A 19 -12.24 7.44 -11.78
CA TYR A 19 -12.13 7.88 -10.38
C TYR A 19 -10.79 7.45 -9.75
N PRO A 20 -10.21 8.22 -8.81
CA PRO A 20 -9.00 7.80 -8.10
C PRO A 20 -9.21 6.44 -7.42
N VAL A 21 -8.23 5.55 -7.50
CA VAL A 21 -8.33 4.13 -7.09
C VAL A 21 -8.80 3.95 -5.66
N VAL A 22 -8.40 4.85 -4.75
CA VAL A 22 -8.77 4.75 -3.32
C VAL A 22 -10.28 4.95 -3.12
N PRO A 23 -10.91 6.07 -3.56
CA PRO A 23 -12.36 6.20 -3.62
C PRO A 23 -13.05 5.09 -4.41
N ALA A 24 -12.56 4.75 -5.61
CA ALA A 24 -13.22 3.81 -6.52
C ALA A 24 -13.38 2.40 -5.91
N MET A 25 -12.39 1.93 -5.13
CA MET A 25 -12.46 0.63 -4.43
C MET A 25 -13.25 0.69 -3.11
N CYS A 26 -13.48 1.89 -2.55
CA CYS A 26 -14.33 2.08 -1.37
C CYS A 26 -15.83 2.18 -1.72
N VAL A 27 -16.18 2.48 -2.98
CA VAL A 27 -17.58 2.52 -3.44
C VAL A 27 -18.12 1.09 -3.53
N GLY A 28 -19.00 0.72 -2.59
CA GLY A 28 -19.69 -0.57 -2.57
C GLY A 28 -19.07 -1.63 -1.64
N ASN A 29 -17.94 -1.33 -0.99
CA ASN A 29 -17.35 -2.22 0.00
C ASN A 29 -17.32 -1.55 1.39
N PRO A 30 -18.19 -1.97 2.33
CA PRO A 30 -18.30 -1.33 3.64
C PRO A 30 -17.01 -1.44 4.45
N PHE A 31 -16.23 -2.52 4.31
CA PHE A 31 -14.98 -2.68 5.05
C PHE A 31 -13.86 -1.78 4.52
N HIS A 32 -13.78 -1.55 3.21
CA HIS A 32 -12.84 -0.56 2.68
C HIS A 32 -13.21 0.86 3.10
N ARG A 33 -14.51 1.20 3.12
CA ARG A 33 -14.99 2.48 3.62
C ARG A 33 -14.63 2.71 5.10
N GLU A 34 -14.87 1.72 5.95
CA GLU A 34 -14.56 1.82 7.38
C GLU A 34 -13.05 1.89 7.63
N THR A 35 -12.28 1.15 6.83
CA THR A 35 -10.81 1.28 6.81
C THR A 35 -10.39 2.71 6.47
N TYR A 36 -11.08 3.32 5.51
CA TYR A 36 -10.83 4.70 5.12
C TYR A 36 -11.15 5.69 6.24
N ASP A 37 -12.36 5.62 6.79
CA ASP A 37 -12.88 6.57 7.78
C ASP A 37 -12.11 6.51 9.12
N HIS A 38 -11.72 5.32 9.56
CA HIS A 38 -11.03 5.11 10.84
C HIS A 38 -9.50 5.12 10.76
N GLY A 39 -8.93 5.16 9.56
CA GLY A 39 -7.52 4.90 9.34
C GLY A 39 -6.89 5.78 8.26
N VAL A 40 -7.18 5.46 7.01
CA VAL A 40 -6.56 6.07 5.82
C VAL A 40 -6.72 7.58 5.82
N LYS A 41 -7.95 8.08 6.08
CA LYS A 41 -8.24 9.53 6.16
C LYS A 41 -7.44 10.23 7.26
N GLN A 42 -7.04 9.50 8.29
CA GLN A 42 -6.23 10.01 9.40
C GLN A 42 -4.73 9.83 9.15
N GLY A 43 -4.30 9.39 7.97
CA GLY A 43 -2.89 9.14 7.68
C GLY A 43 -2.28 8.01 8.52
N ARG A 44 -3.09 7.01 8.89
CA ARG A 44 -2.63 5.80 9.58
C ARG A 44 -2.39 4.67 8.57
N LEU A 45 -1.34 3.90 8.78
CA LEU A 45 -1.12 2.68 8.00
C LEU A 45 -2.02 1.56 8.54
N ILE A 46 -2.99 1.11 7.75
CA ILE A 46 -3.92 0.06 8.18
C ILE A 46 -3.36 -1.33 7.87
N THR A 47 -3.39 -2.20 8.88
CA THR A 47 -2.79 -3.54 8.86
C THR A 47 -3.82 -4.63 9.14
N PHE A 48 -3.62 -5.82 8.57
CA PHE A 48 -4.64 -6.88 8.54
C PHE A 48 -4.27 -8.15 9.32
N ARG A 49 -3.09 -8.19 9.96
CA ARG A 49 -2.51 -9.42 10.53
C ARG A 49 -2.04 -9.33 11.97
N GLY A 50 -2.34 -8.25 12.70
CA GLY A 50 -2.05 -8.09 14.12
C GLY A 50 -0.56 -7.91 14.47
N GLN A 51 0.36 -8.37 13.63
CA GLN A 51 1.80 -8.25 13.80
C GLN A 51 2.41 -7.54 12.59
N LEU A 52 2.81 -6.30 12.81
CA LEU A 52 3.86 -5.65 12.04
C LEU A 52 4.90 -5.12 13.04
N PRO A 53 6.13 -4.79 12.58
CA PRO A 53 7.05 -3.99 13.35
C PRO A 53 6.34 -2.75 13.90
N THR A 54 6.91 -2.11 14.92
CA THR A 54 6.43 -0.86 15.50
C THR A 54 6.50 0.30 14.48
N THR A 55 5.72 0.21 13.40
CA THR A 55 5.65 1.20 12.34
C THR A 55 4.88 2.41 12.83
N PHE A 56 5.39 3.60 12.55
CA PHE A 56 4.80 4.87 12.92
C PHE A 56 3.33 4.94 12.48
N ARG A 57 2.44 5.30 13.42
CA ARG A 57 0.99 5.43 13.18
C ARG A 57 0.32 4.24 12.49
N ALA A 58 0.82 3.02 12.68
CA ALA A 58 0.13 1.82 12.24
C ALA A 58 -1.09 1.50 13.12
N LEU A 59 -2.18 1.05 12.49
CA LEU A 59 -3.41 0.62 13.15
C LEU A 59 -3.87 -0.71 12.57
N ASP A 60 -3.96 -1.72 13.42
CA ASP A 60 -4.50 -3.02 13.02
C ASP A 60 -6.03 -3.03 12.98
N ILE A 61 -6.62 -3.66 11.96
CA ILE A 61 -8.08 -3.75 11.82
C ILE A 61 -8.75 -4.44 13.01
N SER A 62 -8.06 -5.35 13.72
CA SER A 62 -8.63 -5.99 14.92
C SER A 62 -8.92 -4.99 16.05
N LYS A 63 -8.24 -3.83 16.03
CA LYS A 63 -8.45 -2.73 16.98
C LYS A 63 -9.60 -1.82 16.60
N ILE A 64 -10.08 -1.87 15.35
CA ILE A 64 -11.25 -1.11 14.90
C ILE A 64 -12.51 -1.86 15.36
N LYS A 65 -13.43 -1.16 16.02
CA LYS A 65 -14.69 -1.72 16.51
C LYS A 65 -15.86 -1.21 15.66
N MET A 66 -16.68 -2.14 15.19
CA MET A 66 -17.94 -1.85 14.51
C MET A 66 -19.04 -2.68 15.17
N GLN A 67 -20.18 -2.07 15.49
CA GLN A 67 -21.32 -2.77 16.10
C GLN A 67 -20.94 -3.63 17.33
N GLY A 68 -19.99 -3.16 18.15
CA GLY A 68 -19.51 -3.88 19.34
C GLY A 68 -18.56 -5.05 19.08
N ARG A 69 -18.22 -5.38 17.82
CA ARG A 69 -17.28 -6.45 17.45
C ARG A 69 -16.03 -5.88 16.79
N SER A 70 -14.95 -6.67 16.74
CA SER A 70 -13.78 -6.26 15.95
C SER A 70 -14.10 -6.29 14.47
N MET A 71 -13.52 -5.37 13.71
CA MET A 71 -13.66 -5.34 12.26
C MET A 71 -13.09 -6.61 11.62
N LEU A 72 -12.04 -7.19 12.19
CA LEU A 72 -11.48 -8.48 11.77
C LEU A 72 -12.53 -9.61 11.85
N ASP A 73 -13.27 -9.72 12.96
CA ASP A 73 -14.30 -10.75 13.13
C ASP A 73 -15.48 -10.54 12.18
N LEU A 74 -15.85 -9.28 11.94
CA LEU A 74 -16.93 -8.94 11.03
C LEU A 74 -16.54 -9.23 9.57
N LEU A 75 -15.31 -8.89 9.18
CA LEU A 75 -14.79 -9.14 7.84
C LEU A 75 -14.73 -10.64 7.54
N THR A 76 -14.19 -11.44 8.46
CA THR A 76 -14.12 -12.90 8.28
C THR A 76 -15.50 -13.54 8.20
N THR A 77 -16.45 -13.07 9.02
CA THR A 77 -17.85 -13.54 8.97
C THR A 77 -18.51 -13.15 7.66
N PHE A 78 -18.39 -11.88 7.25
CA PHE A 78 -18.97 -11.35 6.03
C PHE A 78 -18.44 -12.08 4.80
N TYR A 79 -17.12 -12.20 4.67
CA TYR A 79 -16.52 -12.80 3.48
C TYR A 79 -16.83 -14.30 3.38
N ALA A 80 -16.89 -15.01 4.50
CA ALA A 80 -17.37 -16.40 4.50
C ALA A 80 -18.84 -16.52 4.04
N MET A 81 -19.71 -15.57 4.39
CA MET A 81 -21.10 -15.53 3.90
C MET A 81 -21.18 -15.20 2.41
N GLU A 82 -20.37 -14.26 1.93
CA GLU A 82 -20.28 -13.89 0.52
C GLU A 82 -19.84 -15.08 -0.34
N LEU A 83 -18.78 -15.77 0.07
CA LEU A 83 -18.30 -16.99 -0.61
C LEU A 83 -19.38 -18.08 -0.66
N ARG A 84 -20.10 -18.34 0.44
CA ARG A 84 -21.22 -19.31 0.44
C ARG A 84 -22.36 -18.90 -0.50
N SER A 85 -22.65 -17.60 -0.59
CA SER A 85 -23.70 -17.07 -1.46
C SER A 85 -23.34 -17.21 -2.94
N ASN A 86 -22.04 -17.22 -3.26
CA ASN A 86 -21.49 -17.51 -4.58
C ASN A 86 -21.24 -19.01 -4.82
N GLU A 87 -21.93 -19.89 -4.08
CA GLU A 87 -21.84 -21.35 -4.18
C GLU A 87 -20.42 -21.93 -3.96
N PHE A 88 -19.52 -21.16 -3.32
CA PHE A 88 -18.19 -21.64 -3.00
C PHE A 88 -18.27 -22.72 -1.91
N PRO A 89 -17.59 -23.87 -2.06
CA PRO A 89 -17.69 -24.99 -1.13
C PRO A 89 -16.90 -24.72 0.17
N LEU A 90 -17.45 -23.88 1.05
CA LEU A 90 -16.89 -23.61 2.38
C LEU A 90 -17.38 -24.61 3.42
N VAL A 91 -16.47 -25.13 4.23
CA VAL A 91 -16.82 -25.91 5.42
C VAL A 91 -17.56 -25.06 6.46
N ALA A 92 -18.44 -25.71 7.24
CA ALA A 92 -19.08 -25.06 8.38
C ALA A 92 -18.03 -24.54 9.38
N GLY A 93 -18.19 -23.30 9.82
CA GLY A 93 -17.26 -22.64 10.74
C GLY A 93 -15.93 -22.19 10.11
N ALA A 94 -15.85 -22.07 8.78
CA ALA A 94 -14.65 -21.59 8.08
C ALA A 94 -14.12 -20.26 8.62
N GLU A 95 -15.01 -19.35 9.03
CA GLU A 95 -14.67 -18.06 9.65
C GLU A 95 -13.84 -18.19 10.94
N ARG A 96 -13.97 -19.32 11.65
CA ARG A 96 -13.17 -19.62 12.85
C ARG A 96 -11.94 -20.47 12.55
N LYS A 97 -12.03 -21.35 11.54
CA LYS A 97 -10.93 -22.26 11.17
C LYS A 97 -9.82 -21.57 10.39
N PHE A 98 -10.19 -20.65 9.50
CA PHE A 98 -9.27 -20.00 8.56
C PHE A 98 -9.41 -18.46 8.54
N PRO A 99 -9.41 -17.77 9.70
CA PRO A 99 -9.67 -16.32 9.75
C PRO A 99 -8.64 -15.52 8.94
N ALA A 100 -7.35 -15.85 9.06
CA ALA A 100 -6.30 -15.18 8.30
C ALA A 100 -6.47 -15.37 6.78
N ALA A 101 -6.74 -16.60 6.34
CA ALA A 101 -6.89 -16.90 4.92
C ALA A 101 -8.12 -16.22 4.31
N LEU A 102 -9.20 -16.07 5.06
CA LEU A 102 -10.38 -15.31 4.62
C LEU A 102 -10.07 -13.83 4.47
N VAL A 103 -9.30 -13.24 5.39
CA VAL A 103 -8.85 -11.84 5.29
C VAL A 103 -7.95 -11.65 4.07
N ASP A 104 -6.98 -12.53 3.89
CA ASP A 104 -6.04 -12.48 2.77
C ASP A 104 -6.73 -12.65 1.42
N ALA A 105 -7.64 -13.63 1.33
CA ALA A 105 -8.45 -13.85 0.15
C ALA A 105 -9.32 -12.62 -0.15
N TYR A 106 -9.99 -12.07 0.85
CA TYR A 106 -10.77 -10.84 0.73
C TYR A 106 -9.91 -9.69 0.18
N LEU A 107 -8.72 -9.45 0.74
CA LEU A 107 -7.82 -8.39 0.27
C LEU A 107 -7.44 -8.60 -1.20
N LEU A 108 -7.05 -9.82 -1.57
CA LEU A 108 -6.62 -10.13 -2.93
C LEU A 108 -7.77 -10.01 -3.94
N THR A 109 -9.00 -10.36 -3.59
CA THR A 109 -10.16 -10.32 -4.49
C THR A 109 -10.84 -8.95 -4.57
N SER A 110 -10.59 -8.07 -3.59
CA SER A 110 -11.25 -6.75 -3.52
C SER A 110 -10.36 -5.56 -3.90
N THR A 111 -9.03 -5.69 -3.82
CA THR A 111 -8.11 -4.57 -4.06
C THR A 111 -6.81 -4.99 -4.74
N LEU A 112 -6.05 -4.01 -5.23
CA LEU A 112 -4.62 -4.18 -5.49
C LEU A 112 -3.87 -4.16 -4.15
N CYS A 113 -3.12 -5.21 -3.87
CA CYS A 113 -2.32 -5.34 -2.66
C CYS A 113 -0.85 -5.09 -2.97
N TYR A 114 -0.15 -4.37 -2.10
CA TYR A 114 1.31 -4.42 -2.05
C TYR A 114 1.72 -5.66 -1.23
N VAL A 115 2.66 -6.42 -1.76
CA VAL A 115 3.25 -7.59 -1.12
C VAL A 115 4.74 -7.32 -0.94
N GLU A 116 5.19 -7.39 0.30
CA GLU A 116 6.60 -7.32 0.65
C GLU A 116 7.06 -8.70 1.11
N THR A 117 8.16 -9.19 0.55
CA THR A 117 8.77 -10.47 0.92
C THR A 117 10.23 -10.27 1.29
N GLU A 118 10.64 -10.76 2.44
CA GLU A 118 12.04 -10.75 2.88
C GLU A 118 12.65 -12.16 2.76
N ASP A 119 13.70 -12.26 1.95
CA ASP A 119 14.48 -13.48 1.75
C ASP A 119 15.97 -13.24 1.99
N LYS A 120 16.81 -14.25 1.73
CA LYS A 120 18.26 -14.19 1.94
C LYS A 120 18.96 -13.14 1.07
N ASN A 121 18.35 -12.74 -0.04
CA ASN A 121 18.87 -11.76 -0.99
C ASN A 121 18.37 -10.33 -0.66
N GLY A 122 17.56 -10.18 0.38
CA GLY A 122 17.02 -8.92 0.85
C GLY A 122 15.50 -8.85 0.74
N VAL A 123 14.99 -7.62 0.71
CA VAL A 123 13.56 -7.38 0.65
C VAL A 123 13.14 -7.06 -0.78
N SER A 124 12.05 -7.67 -1.23
CA SER A 124 11.44 -7.38 -2.52
C SER A 124 9.96 -7.01 -2.35
N GLY A 125 9.52 -6.00 -3.10
CA GLY A 125 8.13 -5.56 -3.14
C GLY A 125 7.51 -5.73 -4.52
N PHE A 126 6.23 -6.09 -4.59
CA PHE A 126 5.45 -6.12 -5.82
C PHE A 126 3.96 -5.95 -5.53
N PHE A 127 3.13 -5.70 -6.54
CA PHE A 127 1.68 -5.70 -6.34
C PHE A 127 1.07 -7.03 -6.72
N ALA A 128 0.02 -7.42 -6.00
CA ALA A 128 -0.76 -8.61 -6.29
C ALA A 128 -2.26 -8.36 -6.23
N THR A 129 -3.00 -9.05 -7.08
CA THR A 129 -4.47 -9.11 -7.00
C THR A 129 -4.99 -10.41 -7.61
N LYS A 130 -6.18 -10.82 -7.16
CA LYS A 130 -7.05 -11.80 -7.78
C LYS A 130 -8.30 -11.15 -8.38
N SER A 131 -8.48 -9.84 -8.26
CA SER A 131 -9.66 -9.13 -8.75
C SER A 131 -9.63 -8.93 -10.27
N PRO A 132 -10.60 -9.47 -11.04
CA PRO A 132 -10.69 -9.22 -12.47
C PRO A 132 -10.84 -7.73 -12.80
N ALA A 133 -11.65 -7.02 -12.02
CA ALA A 133 -11.90 -5.59 -12.21
C ALA A 133 -10.63 -4.75 -12.02
N ILE A 134 -9.77 -5.10 -11.06
CA ILE A 134 -8.47 -4.43 -10.89
C ILE A 134 -7.54 -4.76 -12.05
N TYR A 135 -7.48 -6.02 -12.49
CA TYR A 135 -6.66 -6.39 -13.65
C TYR A 135 -7.06 -5.64 -14.92
N GLU A 136 -8.37 -5.48 -15.17
CA GLU A 136 -8.90 -4.71 -16.29
C GLU A 136 -8.66 -3.21 -16.12
N GLY A 137 -8.90 -2.66 -14.93
CA GLY A 137 -8.65 -1.26 -14.60
C GLY A 137 -7.18 -0.85 -14.69
N MET A 138 -6.26 -1.80 -14.50
CA MET A 138 -4.82 -1.59 -14.65
C MET A 138 -4.35 -1.64 -16.12
N SER A 139 -5.26 -1.77 -17.09
CA SER A 139 -4.92 -2.01 -18.50
C SER A 139 -3.96 -0.99 -19.10
N ASP A 140 -4.20 0.30 -18.86
CA ASP A 140 -3.37 1.41 -19.34
C ASP A 140 -2.03 1.52 -18.62
N TYR A 141 -1.90 0.94 -17.44
CA TYR A 141 -0.67 0.96 -16.66
C TYR A 141 0.25 -0.23 -16.97
N ARG A 142 -0.20 -1.21 -17.77
CA ARG A 142 0.61 -2.36 -18.21
C ARG A 142 1.57 -1.98 -19.34
N THR A 143 2.66 -2.73 -19.46
CA THR A 143 3.61 -2.58 -20.57
C THR A 143 2.93 -2.78 -21.93
N VAL A 144 3.45 -2.10 -22.98
CA VAL A 144 2.89 -2.17 -24.34
C VAL A 144 2.74 -3.62 -24.84
N ALA A 145 3.71 -4.48 -24.54
CA ALA A 145 3.67 -5.90 -24.90
C ALA A 145 2.49 -6.65 -24.26
N GLN A 146 2.11 -6.28 -23.04
CA GLN A 146 1.04 -6.93 -22.30
C GLN A 146 -0.34 -6.38 -22.56
N ARG A 147 -0.46 -5.12 -22.98
CA ARG A 147 -1.73 -4.57 -23.47
C ARG A 147 -2.30 -5.37 -24.66
N LYS A 148 -1.43 -6.07 -25.40
CA LYS A 148 -1.79 -6.93 -26.54
C LYS A 148 -2.05 -8.40 -26.19
N GLN A 149 -1.79 -8.83 -24.95
CA GLN A 149 -2.05 -10.21 -24.52
C GLN A 149 -3.53 -10.42 -24.18
N LYS A 150 -4.08 -11.56 -24.60
CA LYS A 150 -5.46 -11.94 -24.28
C LYS A 150 -5.59 -12.29 -22.78
N PRO A 151 -6.66 -11.86 -22.08
CA PRO A 151 -6.90 -12.14 -20.65
C PRO A 151 -6.92 -13.62 -20.27
N ASN A 152 -7.28 -14.49 -21.23
CA ASN A 152 -7.55 -15.92 -20.97
C ASN A 152 -6.37 -16.69 -20.37
N SER A 153 -5.14 -16.17 -20.43
CA SER A 153 -3.97 -16.81 -19.83
C SER A 153 -3.95 -16.76 -18.30
N PHE A 154 -4.83 -15.97 -17.67
CA PHE A 154 -4.76 -15.60 -16.25
C PHE A 154 -5.96 -16.06 -15.39
N TYR A 155 -6.95 -16.78 -15.93
CA TYR A 155 -8.16 -17.16 -15.19
C TYR A 155 -7.88 -17.83 -13.84
N ALA A 156 -6.93 -18.79 -13.79
CA ALA A 156 -6.58 -19.49 -12.55
C ALA A 156 -5.99 -18.56 -11.45
N GLN A 157 -5.46 -17.39 -11.82
CA GLN A 157 -4.93 -16.40 -10.87
C GLN A 157 -6.01 -15.39 -10.42
N LEU A 158 -7.14 -15.35 -11.11
CA LEU A 158 -8.27 -14.46 -10.81
C LEU A 158 -9.38 -15.20 -10.07
N ASP A 159 -9.47 -16.51 -10.22
CA ASP A 159 -10.44 -17.34 -9.50
C ASP A 159 -9.90 -17.78 -8.14
N LEU A 160 -10.79 -17.85 -7.14
CA LEU A 160 -10.45 -18.34 -5.81
C LEU A 160 -10.70 -19.86 -5.77
N ALA A 161 -9.77 -20.62 -5.21
CA ALA A 161 -9.91 -22.05 -5.02
C ALA A 161 -9.92 -22.43 -3.54
N TYR A 162 -10.70 -23.45 -3.17
CA TYR A 162 -10.81 -23.92 -1.79
C TYR A 162 -9.44 -24.32 -1.19
N ALA A 163 -8.58 -24.94 -2.00
CA ALA A 163 -7.23 -25.31 -1.60
C ALA A 163 -6.38 -24.11 -1.16
N GLU A 164 -6.63 -22.92 -1.71
CA GLU A 164 -5.92 -21.70 -1.33
C GLU A 164 -6.33 -21.24 0.07
N LEU A 165 -7.63 -21.26 0.39
CA LEU A 165 -8.13 -20.94 1.73
C LEU A 165 -7.63 -21.92 2.80
N ASN A 166 -7.58 -23.22 2.46
CA ASN A 166 -7.13 -24.25 3.39
C ASN A 166 -5.62 -24.19 3.67
N SER A 167 -4.81 -23.75 2.70
CA SER A 167 -3.35 -23.69 2.82
C SER A 167 -2.79 -22.30 3.11
N ASN A 168 -3.62 -21.26 2.98
CA ASN A 168 -3.21 -19.85 2.92
C ASN A 168 -2.11 -19.61 1.87
N VAL A 169 -2.22 -20.29 0.73
CA VAL A 169 -1.31 -20.14 -0.42
C VAL A 169 -2.15 -19.83 -1.64
N PHE A 170 -1.98 -18.63 -2.20
CA PHE A 170 -2.83 -18.13 -3.29
C PHE A 170 -2.08 -18.02 -4.61
N ASP A 171 -2.67 -18.50 -5.69
CA ASP A 171 -2.31 -18.14 -7.05
C ASP A 171 -2.92 -16.77 -7.37
N ALA A 172 -2.07 -15.80 -7.71
CA ALA A 172 -2.46 -14.42 -7.96
C ALA A 172 -1.72 -13.83 -9.16
N LEU A 173 -2.20 -12.68 -9.63
CA LEU A 173 -1.48 -11.87 -10.60
C LEU A 173 -0.50 -10.97 -9.88
N LYS A 174 0.78 -11.06 -10.24
CA LYS A 174 1.86 -10.19 -9.79
C LYS A 174 2.08 -9.08 -10.81
N PHE A 175 2.14 -7.84 -10.35
CA PHE A 175 2.50 -6.67 -11.12
C PHE A 175 3.86 -6.18 -10.61
N SER A 176 4.86 -6.21 -11.48
CA SER A 176 6.20 -5.72 -11.19
C SER A 176 6.45 -4.48 -12.02
N ALA A 177 7.00 -3.43 -11.42
CA ALA A 177 7.40 -2.25 -12.17
C ALA A 177 8.45 -2.62 -13.24
N ASP A 178 8.29 -2.09 -14.43
CA ASP A 178 9.18 -2.20 -15.59
C ASP A 178 9.33 -0.80 -16.22
N ARG A 179 10.25 -0.65 -17.18
CA ARG A 179 10.59 0.67 -17.77
C ARG A 179 9.38 1.43 -18.34
N ASP A 180 8.43 0.70 -18.92
CA ASP A 180 7.28 1.24 -19.65
C ASP A 180 5.93 0.94 -18.96
N GLY A 181 5.93 0.63 -17.67
CA GLY A 181 4.73 0.31 -16.89
C GLY A 181 4.85 -1.01 -16.13
N TYR A 182 3.72 -1.62 -15.78
CA TYR A 182 3.71 -2.86 -15.00
C TYR A 182 3.77 -4.10 -15.89
N LYS A 183 4.70 -5.01 -15.57
CA LYS A 183 4.74 -6.37 -16.07
C LYS A 183 3.91 -7.29 -15.16
N VAL A 184 2.84 -7.83 -15.72
CA VAL A 184 1.94 -8.82 -15.12
C VAL A 184 2.46 -10.24 -15.33
N THR A 185 2.62 -10.99 -14.25
CA THR A 185 3.02 -12.40 -14.28
C THR A 185 2.17 -13.21 -13.33
N LYS A 186 2.15 -14.53 -13.50
CA LYS A 186 1.56 -15.43 -12.50
C LYS A 186 2.48 -15.51 -11.28
N CYS A 187 1.91 -15.53 -10.09
CA CYS A 187 2.66 -15.79 -8.87
C CYS A 187 1.88 -16.70 -7.94
N ARG A 188 2.62 -17.40 -7.07
CA ARG A 188 2.06 -18.18 -5.97
C ARG A 188 2.52 -17.56 -4.66
N LEU A 189 1.60 -16.96 -3.93
CA LEU A 189 1.81 -16.25 -2.68
C LEU A 189 1.63 -17.20 -1.52
N ASN A 190 2.74 -17.60 -0.90
CA ASN A 190 2.68 -18.33 0.35
C ASN A 190 2.62 -17.32 1.50
N LEU A 191 1.41 -17.10 2.00
CA LEU A 191 1.09 -16.12 3.02
C LEU A 191 1.22 -16.67 4.45
N THR A 192 1.59 -17.95 4.62
CA THR A 192 1.97 -18.51 5.93
C THR A 192 3.41 -18.21 6.31
N LYS A 193 4.22 -17.70 5.38
CA LYS A 193 5.63 -17.37 5.65
C LYS A 193 5.72 -16.13 6.55
N PRO A 194 6.55 -16.15 7.61
CA PRO A 194 6.65 -15.04 8.58
C PRO A 194 7.19 -13.74 7.98
N ASN A 195 7.88 -13.82 6.84
CA ASN A 195 8.53 -12.70 6.16
C ASN A 195 7.72 -12.19 4.96
N VAL A 196 6.41 -12.41 4.96
CA VAL A 196 5.53 -11.96 3.88
C VAL A 196 4.45 -11.05 4.45
N THR A 197 4.50 -9.79 4.05
CA THR A 197 3.52 -8.78 4.42
C THR A 197 2.63 -8.48 3.23
N ILE A 198 1.32 -8.41 3.45
CA ILE A 198 0.34 -7.99 2.46
C ILE A 198 -0.49 -6.83 3.00
N LEU A 199 -0.57 -5.75 2.23
CA LEU A 199 -1.29 -4.54 2.60
C LEU A 199 -2.03 -3.98 1.38
N PRO A 200 -3.23 -3.39 1.54
CA PRO A 200 -3.87 -2.70 0.43
C PRO A 200 -3.00 -1.54 -0.06
N MET A 201 -2.79 -1.45 -1.38
CA MET A 201 -1.98 -0.37 -1.98
C MET A 201 -2.48 1.01 -1.55
N TYR A 202 -3.80 1.19 -1.51
CA TYR A 202 -4.41 2.47 -1.12
C TYR A 202 -4.06 2.92 0.31
N SER A 203 -3.91 1.96 1.23
CA SER A 203 -3.58 2.22 2.63
C SER A 203 -2.15 2.76 2.73
N ILE A 204 -1.23 2.12 2.00
CA ILE A 204 0.17 2.55 1.92
C ILE A 204 0.29 3.91 1.22
N ALA A 205 -0.41 4.10 0.10
CA ALA A 205 -0.40 5.35 -0.66
C ALA A 205 -0.76 6.55 0.22
N ALA A 206 -1.91 6.48 0.88
CA ALA A 206 -2.39 7.57 1.74
C ALA A 206 -1.50 7.78 2.98
N TYR A 207 -0.90 6.72 3.50
CA TYR A 207 0.06 6.83 4.60
C TYR A 207 1.32 7.59 4.16
N ILE A 208 1.88 7.28 2.98
CA ILE A 208 3.01 8.01 2.39
C ILE A 208 2.64 9.48 2.13
N ASP A 209 1.47 9.72 1.53
CA ASP A 209 0.96 11.09 1.29
C ASP A 209 0.86 11.88 2.60
N SER A 210 0.38 11.25 3.67
CA SER A 210 0.30 11.89 4.99
C SER A 210 1.68 12.21 5.58
N ILE A 211 2.68 11.33 5.42
CA ILE A 211 4.05 11.60 5.85
C ILE A 211 4.59 12.82 5.09
N ILE A 212 4.45 12.81 3.77
CA ILE A 212 4.98 13.87 2.89
C ILE A 212 4.31 15.20 3.16
N ALA A 213 2.99 15.23 3.36
CA ALA A 213 2.28 16.44 3.77
C ALA A 213 2.81 17.00 5.10
N GLY A 214 3.22 16.14 6.04
CA GLY A 214 3.90 16.55 7.27
C GLY A 214 5.28 17.13 7.00
N LEU A 215 6.10 16.45 6.18
CA LEU A 215 7.45 16.89 5.82
C LEU A 215 7.48 18.22 5.04
N MET A 216 6.43 18.52 4.27
CA MET A 216 6.30 19.80 3.58
C MET A 216 6.11 20.97 4.53
N LYS A 217 5.67 20.72 5.76
CA LYS A 217 5.37 21.73 6.78
C LYS A 217 6.43 21.82 7.87
N HIS A 218 7.15 20.72 8.10
CA HIS A 218 8.02 20.56 9.26
C HIS A 218 9.42 20.08 8.91
N ARG A 219 10.36 20.40 9.79
CA ARG A 219 11.65 19.71 9.83
C ARG A 219 11.54 18.61 10.88
N VAL A 220 11.96 17.39 10.54
CA VAL A 220 11.74 16.25 11.41
C VAL A 220 12.98 15.37 11.54
N TRP A 221 13.06 14.67 12.67
CA TRP A 221 13.82 13.42 12.75
C TRP A 221 12.91 12.26 12.39
N VAL A 222 13.33 11.45 11.42
CA VAL A 222 12.73 10.15 11.16
C VAL A 222 13.62 9.09 11.77
N THR A 223 13.08 8.32 12.73
CA THR A 223 13.72 7.13 13.28
C THR A 223 13.22 5.91 12.53
N TYR A 224 14.12 5.08 12.02
CA TYR A 224 13.77 3.92 11.19
C TYR A 224 14.74 2.76 11.38
N LEU A 225 14.32 1.55 11.02
CA LEU A 225 15.17 0.37 11.02
C LEU A 225 15.90 0.21 9.67
N ASP A 226 17.23 0.24 9.71
CA ASP A 226 18.11 -0.18 8.62
C ASP A 226 18.63 -1.58 8.91
N GLY A 227 18.04 -2.59 8.28
CA GLY A 227 18.14 -3.98 8.74
C GLY A 227 17.59 -4.10 10.17
N ASN A 228 18.46 -4.47 11.11
CA ASN A 228 18.11 -4.60 12.54
C ASN A 228 18.68 -3.45 13.40
N VAL A 229 19.18 -2.38 12.76
CA VAL A 229 19.79 -1.25 13.46
C VAL A 229 18.87 -0.05 13.40
N GLU A 230 18.63 0.58 14.55
CA GLU A 230 17.91 1.85 14.61
C GLU A 230 18.81 2.98 14.07
N SER A 231 18.31 3.69 13.08
CA SER A 231 18.95 4.80 12.41
C SER A 231 18.06 6.04 12.45
N LYS A 232 18.67 7.23 12.33
CA LYS A 232 17.95 8.51 12.32
C LYS A 232 18.41 9.39 11.17
N VAL A 233 17.45 9.96 10.44
CA VAL A 233 17.70 10.95 9.39
C VAL A 233 16.99 12.26 9.73
N LEU A 234 17.72 13.37 9.58
CA LEU A 234 17.16 14.71 9.68
C LEU A 234 16.66 15.11 8.30
N THR A 235 15.36 15.30 8.13
CA THR A 235 14.77 15.53 6.82
C THR A 235 13.67 16.59 6.85
N SER A 236 13.39 17.17 5.69
CA SER A 236 12.26 18.07 5.46
C SER A 236 12.02 18.23 3.97
N LEU A 237 10.76 18.47 3.63
CA LEU A 237 10.33 18.90 2.31
C LEU A 237 9.82 20.34 2.30
N ARG A 238 10.02 21.11 3.38
CA ARG A 238 9.76 22.56 3.38
C ARG A 238 10.61 23.26 2.33
N SER A 239 10.04 24.27 1.69
CA SER A 239 10.71 24.98 0.59
C SER A 239 12.01 25.66 1.02
N ASP A 240 12.07 26.24 2.22
CA ASP A 240 13.27 26.89 2.75
C ASP A 240 14.39 25.90 3.10
N ALA A 241 14.04 24.78 3.75
CA ALA A 241 14.97 23.71 4.06
C ALA A 241 15.55 23.07 2.79
N LEU A 242 14.71 22.81 1.78
CA LEU A 242 15.15 22.28 0.49
C LEU A 242 16.01 23.28 -0.29
N ALA A 243 15.65 24.56 -0.32
CA ALA A 243 16.46 25.60 -0.97
C ALA A 243 17.87 25.66 -0.39
N TYR A 244 17.97 25.62 0.94
CA TYR A 244 19.25 25.57 1.65
C TYR A 244 20.04 24.30 1.30
N TRP A 245 19.39 23.13 1.36
CA TRP A 245 20.03 21.85 1.08
C TRP A 245 20.51 21.72 -0.37
N LEU A 246 19.74 22.22 -1.34
CA LEU A 246 20.09 22.29 -2.77
C LEU A 246 21.08 23.42 -3.11
N ARG A 247 21.33 24.34 -2.18
CA ARG A 247 22.11 25.58 -2.38
C ARG A 247 21.60 26.39 -3.57
N THR A 248 20.29 26.54 -3.67
CA THR A 248 19.64 27.28 -4.76
C THR A 248 18.69 28.33 -4.21
N CYS A 249 18.57 29.44 -4.96
CA CYS A 249 17.53 30.43 -4.76
C CYS A 249 16.41 30.32 -5.79
N ASP A 250 16.49 29.38 -6.75
CA ASP A 250 15.47 29.20 -7.78
C ASP A 250 14.26 28.42 -7.23
N PRO A 251 13.08 29.07 -7.12
CA PRO A 251 11.89 28.41 -6.61
C PRO A 251 11.42 27.24 -7.48
N ARG A 252 11.73 27.24 -8.79
CA ARG A 252 11.31 26.16 -9.70
C ARG A 252 12.06 24.87 -9.40
N THR A 253 13.37 24.97 -9.17
CA THR A 253 14.20 23.82 -8.75
C THR A 253 13.70 23.24 -7.42
N VAL A 254 13.32 24.09 -6.46
CA VAL A 254 12.76 23.64 -5.16
C VAL A 254 11.42 22.94 -5.35
N GLN A 255 10.52 23.49 -6.16
CA GLN A 255 9.22 22.88 -6.43
C GLN A 255 9.34 21.53 -7.16
N GLN A 256 10.28 21.43 -8.11
CA GLN A 256 10.56 20.16 -8.79
C GLN A 256 11.07 19.12 -7.81
N ALA A 257 11.99 19.49 -6.93
CA ALA A 257 12.48 18.62 -5.88
C ALA A 257 11.32 18.16 -4.99
N GLN A 258 10.50 19.07 -4.44
CA GLN A 258 9.31 18.76 -3.62
C GLN A 258 8.36 17.73 -4.25
N GLY A 259 8.24 17.70 -5.58
CA GLY A 259 7.36 16.77 -6.28
C GLY A 259 7.94 15.38 -6.56
N ALA A 260 9.24 15.16 -6.34
CA ALA A 260 9.96 13.95 -6.77
C ALA A 260 9.99 12.81 -5.74
N TRP A 261 9.56 13.07 -4.50
CA TRP A 261 9.80 12.18 -3.35
C TRP A 261 8.83 11.00 -3.23
N GLN A 262 7.87 10.91 -4.14
CA GLN A 262 6.96 9.78 -4.27
C GLN A 262 7.23 9.10 -5.60
N ASN A 263 7.79 7.90 -5.54
CA ASN A 263 7.82 7.05 -6.70
C ASN A 263 6.50 6.25 -6.73
N PRO A 264 5.57 6.53 -7.67
CA PRO A 264 4.31 5.80 -7.80
C PRO A 264 4.51 4.33 -8.21
N PHE A 265 5.75 3.90 -8.44
CA PHE A 265 6.12 2.53 -8.76
C PHE A 265 6.84 1.82 -7.60
N LEU A 266 7.20 2.54 -6.52
CA LEU A 266 7.89 2.00 -5.35
C LEU A 266 7.14 2.37 -4.06
N PHE A 267 5.93 1.84 -3.89
CA PHE A 267 5.10 2.09 -2.68
C PHE A 267 5.73 1.55 -1.38
N GLY A 268 6.75 0.70 -1.43
CA GLY A 268 7.44 0.20 -0.24
C GLY A 268 8.42 1.20 0.38
N GLU A 269 8.79 2.26 -0.34
CA GLU A 269 9.94 3.10 -0.01
C GLU A 269 9.63 4.58 -0.21
N ILE A 270 10.30 5.43 0.58
CA ILE A 270 10.30 6.89 0.43
C ILE A 270 11.75 7.34 0.37
N THR A 271 12.13 8.05 -0.70
CA THR A 271 13.44 8.69 -0.79
C THR A 271 13.33 10.13 -0.29
N LEU A 272 14.15 10.47 0.70
CA LEU A 272 14.11 11.75 1.39
C LEU A 272 15.50 12.42 1.39
N PRO A 273 15.58 13.77 1.41
CA PRO A 273 16.85 14.46 1.56
C PRO A 273 17.42 14.26 2.96
N ASP A 274 18.72 14.02 3.06
CA ASP A 274 19.47 14.11 4.32
C ASP A 274 19.94 15.55 4.52
N LEU A 275 19.29 16.28 5.42
CA LEU A 275 19.64 17.68 5.66
C LEU A 275 21.00 17.87 6.34
N LYS A 276 21.62 16.81 6.88
CA LYS A 276 23.01 16.89 7.37
C LYS A 276 24.03 16.94 6.24
N SER A 277 23.68 16.39 5.08
CA SER A 277 24.61 16.14 3.98
C SER A 277 24.03 16.72 2.68
N SER A 278 24.55 17.86 2.22
CA SER A 278 24.07 18.49 0.97
C SER A 278 24.06 17.48 -0.19
N TYR A 279 22.98 17.47 -0.98
CA TYR A 279 22.76 16.60 -2.15
C TYR A 279 22.70 15.10 -1.87
N GLN A 280 22.72 14.66 -0.60
CA GLN A 280 22.56 13.26 -0.24
C GLN A 280 21.10 12.91 0.07
N HIS A 281 20.73 11.70 -0.30
CA HIS A 281 19.41 11.16 -0.09
C HIS A 281 19.49 9.89 0.75
N VAL A 282 18.40 9.63 1.48
CA VAL A 282 18.20 8.38 2.20
C VAL A 282 16.89 7.78 1.73
N THR A 283 16.93 6.51 1.32
CA THR A 283 15.72 5.74 1.00
C THR A 283 15.30 4.94 2.22
N LEU A 284 14.07 5.17 2.67
CA LEU A 284 13.48 4.55 3.84
C LEU A 284 12.40 3.57 3.43
N ARG A 285 12.42 2.36 3.97
CA ARG A 285 11.27 1.44 3.87
C ARG A 285 10.14 1.93 4.75
N VAL A 286 8.95 2.06 4.17
CA VAL A 286 7.75 2.60 4.83
C VAL A 286 7.41 1.82 6.10
N LEU A 287 7.51 0.49 6.04
CA LEU A 287 7.22 -0.39 7.18
C LEU A 287 8.28 -0.33 8.29
N ASN A 288 9.46 0.22 8.00
CA ASN A 288 10.56 0.30 8.95
C ASN A 288 10.60 1.65 9.70
N ILE A 289 9.78 2.63 9.31
CA ILE A 289 9.69 3.92 10.00
C ILE A 289 9.09 3.68 11.39
N GLN A 290 9.86 3.96 12.45
CA GLN A 290 9.45 3.73 13.84
C GLN A 290 8.78 4.97 14.45
N ASP A 291 9.37 6.14 14.19
CA ASP A 291 8.92 7.40 14.79
C ASP A 291 9.26 8.59 13.88
N ILE A 292 8.45 9.64 13.99
CA ILE A 292 8.69 10.93 13.33
C ILE A 292 8.53 12.04 14.36
N GLN A 293 9.64 12.68 14.72
CA GLN A 293 9.70 13.76 15.70
C GLN A 293 9.84 15.12 15.00
N VAL A 294 8.86 16.00 15.21
CA VAL A 294 8.88 17.39 14.74
C VAL A 294 9.87 18.24 15.54
N LEU A 295 10.60 19.14 14.87
CA LEU A 295 11.71 19.92 15.44
C LEU A 295 11.48 21.43 15.46
N ASP A 296 10.38 21.90 14.89
CA ASP A 296 10.07 23.31 14.64
C ASP A 296 8.72 23.73 15.23
#